data_AF-A0A954CGH9-F1
#
_entry.id   AF-A0A954CGH9-F1
#
_cell.length_a   1.000
_cell.length_b   1.000
_cell.length_c   1.000
_cell.angle_alpha   90.00
_cell.angle_beta   90.00
_cell.angle_gamma   90.00
#
_symmetry.space_group_name_H-M   'P 1'
#
loop_
_entity.id
_entity.type
_entity.pdbx_description
1 polymer ?
#
loop_
_entity_poly.entity_id
_entity_poly.type
_entity_poly.pdbx_seq_one_letter_code
_entity_poly.pdbx_strand_id
1 'polypeptide(L)'
;MSAELTLLFLEKRVEASRLCASITEPFATGSEPFDADNLAGDFMQVAGELEGSLGELTKLNDGLEKDRSLEAGDIRHVRGRIATAVGEVARAAQDFSAQIRFFEAMNPNDAAKTKPALDKFDEVEKATREFTVPDEGPEEGAELAPADDTGLAPDEDVDPMLM
;
A
#
# COMPACT_ATOMS: atom_id res chain seq x y z
N MET A 1 -12.91 3.23 17.11
CA MET A 1 -12.76 2.39 15.90
C MET A 1 -11.41 1.68 16.07
N SER A 2 -11.33 0.36 15.88
CA SER A 2 -10.04 -0.35 16.04
C SER A 2 -9.08 0.03 14.92
N ALA A 3 -7.77 0.00 15.20
CA ALA A 3 -6.72 0.30 14.22
C ALA A 3 -6.86 -0.53 12.94
N GLU A 4 -7.22 -1.82 13.08
CA GLU A 4 -7.44 -2.72 11.96
C GLU A 4 -8.62 -2.33 11.06
N LEU A 5 -9.73 -1.88 11.67
CA LEU A 5 -10.91 -1.46 10.91
C LEU A 5 -10.61 -0.16 10.16
N THR A 6 -9.93 0.78 10.81
CA THR A 6 -9.45 2.00 10.15
C THR A 6 -8.52 1.66 8.97
N LEU A 7 -7.56 0.75 9.18
CA LEU A 7 -6.66 0.32 8.11
C LEU A 7 -7.40 -0.35 6.95
N LEU A 8 -8.39 -1.20 7.23
CA LEU A 8 -9.19 -1.83 6.18
C LEU A 8 -9.89 -0.78 5.30
N PHE A 9 -10.46 0.27 5.88
CA PHE A 9 -11.06 1.36 5.11
C PHE A 9 -10.02 2.10 4.26
N LEU A 10 -8.83 2.35 4.80
CA LEU A 10 -7.73 2.99 4.07
C LEU A 10 -7.26 2.13 2.89
N GLU A 11 -7.02 0.85 3.12
CA GLU A 11 -6.63 -0.12 2.09
C GLU A 11 -7.66 -0.15 0.96
N LYS A 12 -8.96 -0.19 1.28
CA LYS A 12 -10.02 -0.20 0.27
C LYS A 12 -10.12 1.09 -0.51
N ARG A 13 -9.86 2.25 0.11
CA ARG A 13 -9.83 3.53 -0.58
C ARG A 13 -8.65 3.60 -1.56
N VAL A 14 -7.47 3.18 -1.13
CA VAL A 14 -6.27 3.13 -1.99
C VAL A 14 -6.45 2.12 -3.13
N GLU A 15 -7.04 0.95 -2.86
CA GLU A 15 -7.37 -0.05 -3.87
C GLU A 15 -8.34 0.51 -4.92
N ALA A 16 -9.35 1.28 -4.51
CA ALA A 16 -10.27 1.94 -5.43
C ALA A 16 -9.54 2.95 -6.33
N SER A 17 -8.68 3.81 -5.78
CA SER A 17 -7.87 4.74 -6.56
C SER A 17 -6.96 4.02 -7.56
N ARG A 18 -6.35 2.89 -7.17
CA ARG A 18 -5.53 2.06 -8.06
C ARG A 18 -6.36 1.41 -9.17
N LEU A 19 -7.56 0.93 -8.85
CA LEU A 19 -8.47 0.38 -9.86
C LEU A 19 -8.85 1.45 -10.88
N CYS A 20 -9.16 2.66 -10.43
CA CYS A 20 -9.36 3.81 -11.32
C CYS A 20 -8.13 4.07 -12.19
N ALA A 21 -6.91 3.96 -11.64
CA ALA A 21 -5.69 4.10 -12.42
C ALA A 21 -5.48 2.98 -13.47
N SER A 22 -6.01 1.77 -13.21
CA SER A 22 -5.81 0.59 -14.05
C SER A 22 -6.85 0.38 -15.16
N ILE A 23 -8.07 0.93 -14.98
CA ILE A 23 -9.23 0.69 -15.88
C ILE A 23 -9.26 1.72 -17.03
N THR A 24 -8.39 2.72 -17.03
CA THR A 24 -8.43 3.85 -17.96
C THR A 24 -7.77 3.52 -19.31
N GLU A 25 -8.59 3.32 -20.36
CA GLU A 25 -8.36 4.16 -21.56
C GLU A 25 -8.31 5.61 -21.06
N PRO A 26 -7.46 6.51 -21.58
CA PRO A 26 -6.69 7.52 -20.81
C PRO A 26 -7.44 8.57 -19.93
N PHE A 27 -8.73 8.41 -19.63
CA PHE A 27 -9.66 9.43 -19.19
C PHE A 27 -10.84 8.91 -18.33
N ALA A 28 -10.73 7.76 -17.67
CA ALA A 28 -11.80 7.28 -16.75
C ALA A 28 -11.76 7.99 -15.37
N THR A 29 -11.75 9.31 -15.40
CA THR A 29 -12.07 10.14 -14.24
C THR A 29 -13.58 10.46 -14.14
N GLY A 30 -14.37 10.01 -15.12
CA GLY A 30 -15.80 10.30 -15.24
C GLY A 30 -16.10 11.48 -16.17
N SER A 31 -15.07 12.24 -16.55
CA SER A 31 -15.15 13.37 -17.47
C SER A 31 -14.91 12.95 -18.94
N GLU A 32 -15.45 13.72 -19.89
CA GLU A 32 -15.21 13.46 -21.31
C GLU A 32 -13.71 13.60 -21.62
N PRO A 33 -13.12 12.67 -22.42
CA PRO A 33 -11.68 12.61 -22.71
C PRO A 33 -11.09 13.84 -23.43
N PHE A 34 -11.92 14.82 -23.79
CA PHE A 34 -11.53 16.02 -24.53
C PHE A 34 -11.74 17.32 -23.75
N ASP A 35 -12.23 17.25 -22.51
CA ASP A 35 -12.35 18.42 -21.64
C ASP A 35 -11.18 18.45 -20.64
N ALA A 36 -10.14 19.18 -21.03
CA ALA A 36 -8.93 19.34 -20.24
C ALA A 36 -9.17 19.95 -18.85
N ASP A 37 -10.18 20.82 -18.70
CA ASP A 37 -10.44 21.51 -17.44
C ASP A 37 -11.11 20.56 -16.45
N ASN A 38 -12.07 19.77 -16.92
CA ASN A 38 -12.71 18.73 -16.11
C ASN A 38 -11.72 17.61 -15.72
N LEU A 39 -10.92 17.14 -16.67
CA LEU A 39 -9.90 16.13 -16.41
C LEU A 39 -8.85 16.59 -15.38
N ALA A 40 -8.38 17.83 -15.49
CA ALA A 40 -7.46 18.41 -14.50
C ALA A 40 -8.10 18.50 -13.11
N GLY A 41 -9.40 18.84 -13.03
CA GLY A 41 -10.17 18.85 -11.80
C GLY A 41 -10.23 17.46 -11.15
N ASP A 42 -10.48 16.43 -11.94
CA ASP A 42 -10.55 15.07 -11.41
C ASP A 42 -9.19 14.54 -10.95
N PHE A 43 -8.12 14.78 -11.72
CA PHE A 43 -6.77 14.43 -11.29
C PHE A 43 -6.38 15.13 -9.99
N MET A 44 -6.75 16.40 -9.83
CA MET A 44 -6.55 17.14 -8.59
C MET A 44 -7.32 16.53 -7.41
N GLN A 45 -8.56 16.10 -7.64
CA GLN A 45 -9.36 15.41 -6.61
C GLN A 45 -8.66 14.12 -6.18
N VAL A 46 -8.27 13.27 -7.14
CA VAL A 46 -7.58 12.01 -6.87
C VAL A 46 -6.27 12.22 -6.13
N ALA A 47 -5.46 13.20 -6.55
CA ALA A 47 -4.22 13.55 -5.85
C ALA A 47 -4.49 13.95 -4.38
N GLY A 48 -5.55 14.72 -4.13
CA GLY A 48 -5.98 15.08 -2.77
C GLY A 48 -6.46 13.88 -1.94
N GLU A 49 -7.14 12.91 -2.56
CA GLU A 49 -7.58 11.69 -1.89
C GLU A 49 -6.40 10.78 -1.52
N LEU A 50 -5.39 10.67 -2.39
CA LEU A 50 -4.15 9.94 -2.11
C LEU A 50 -3.33 10.62 -1.01
N GLU A 51 -3.18 11.94 -1.05
CA GLU A 51 -2.54 12.73 0.01
C GLU A 51 -3.24 12.54 1.36
N GLY A 52 -4.58 12.63 1.37
CA GLY A 52 -5.38 12.37 2.57
C GLY A 52 -5.19 10.96 3.10
N SER A 53 -5.11 9.97 2.21
CA SER A 53 -4.85 8.57 2.57
C SER A 53 -3.48 8.37 3.19
N LEU A 54 -2.44 8.98 2.60
CA LEU A 54 -1.11 8.93 3.17
C LEU A 54 -1.06 9.60 4.55
N GLY A 55 -1.71 10.76 4.71
CA GLY A 55 -1.79 11.45 5.99
C GLY A 55 -2.52 10.64 7.08
N GLU A 56 -3.57 9.91 6.72
CA GLU A 56 -4.28 9.01 7.63
C GLU A 56 -3.46 7.76 7.98
N LEU A 57 -2.72 7.19 7.02
CA LEU A 57 -1.79 6.08 7.26
C LEU A 57 -0.65 6.49 8.19
N THR A 58 -0.07 7.68 8.03
CA THR A 58 0.94 8.24 8.94
C THR A 58 0.39 8.42 10.35
N LYS A 59 -0.78 9.04 10.49
CA LYS A 59 -1.43 9.20 11.79
C LYS A 59 -1.73 7.86 12.48
N LEU A 60 -2.14 6.86 11.69
CA LEU A 60 -2.38 5.52 12.21
C LEU A 60 -1.08 4.91 12.72
N ASN A 61 0.00 4.95 11.93
CA ASN A 61 1.31 4.44 12.31
C ASN A 61 1.85 5.08 13.61
N ASP A 62 1.79 6.41 13.71
CA ASP A 62 2.21 7.19 14.88
C ASP A 62 1.33 6.98 16.12
N GLY A 63 0.13 6.42 15.91
CA GLY A 63 -0.84 6.10 16.93
C GLY A 63 -0.67 4.70 17.53
N LEU A 64 -0.07 3.76 16.79
CA LEU A 64 0.01 2.35 17.21
C LEU A 64 0.75 2.17 18.53
N GLU A 65 1.87 2.87 18.75
CA GLU A 65 2.64 2.76 19.99
C GLU A 65 1.92 3.33 21.23
N LYS A 66 0.91 4.17 21.00
CA LYS A 66 0.11 4.76 22.08
C LYS A 66 -1.06 3.86 22.46
N ASP A 67 -1.40 2.88 21.62
CA ASP A 67 -2.47 1.94 21.88
C ASP A 67 -1.99 0.80 22.78
N ARG A 68 -2.31 0.91 24.07
CA ARG A 68 -1.95 -0.10 25.09
C ARG A 68 -2.77 -1.39 24.99
N SER A 69 -3.74 -1.46 24.08
CA SER A 69 -4.58 -2.65 23.89
C SER A 69 -4.02 -3.63 22.87
N LEU A 70 -3.01 -3.23 22.09
CA LEU A 70 -2.37 -4.06 21.07
C LEU A 70 -1.11 -4.72 21.62
N GLU A 71 -0.91 -5.99 21.29
CA GLU A 71 0.35 -6.69 21.57
C GLU A 71 1.41 -6.31 20.53
N ALA A 72 2.69 -6.49 20.87
CA ALA A 72 3.80 -6.15 19.96
C ALA A 72 3.71 -6.86 18.61
N GLY A 73 3.22 -8.11 18.60
CA GLY A 73 2.97 -8.88 17.37
C GLY A 73 1.90 -8.23 16.47
N ASP A 74 0.81 -7.75 17.07
CA ASP A 74 -0.27 -7.07 16.35
C ASP A 74 0.18 -5.72 15.81
N ILE A 75 0.93 -4.95 16.60
CA ILE A 75 1.52 -3.67 16.17
C ILE A 75 2.41 -3.89 14.93
N ARG A 76 3.28 -4.92 14.97
CA ARG A 76 4.14 -5.28 13.83
C ARG A 76 3.33 -5.70 12.61
N HIS A 77 2.28 -6.50 12.80
CA HIS A 77 1.39 -6.92 11.72
C HIS A 77 0.70 -5.72 11.05
N VAL A 78 0.12 -4.82 11.86
CA VAL A 78 -0.57 -3.62 11.37
C VAL A 78 0.41 -2.69 10.67
N ARG A 79 1.63 -2.51 11.19
CA ARG A 79 2.70 -1.75 10.52
C ARG A 79 3.08 -2.30 9.15
N GLY A 80 3.22 -3.61 9.03
CA GLY A 80 3.51 -4.25 7.73
C GLY A 80 2.39 -3.99 6.70
N ARG A 81 1.14 -4.01 7.14
CA ARG A 81 -0.01 -3.67 6.29
C ARG A 81 -0.03 -2.18 5.93
N ILE A 82 0.28 -1.28 6.87
CA ILE A 82 0.42 0.15 6.58
C ILE A 82 1.52 0.38 5.54
N ALA A 83 2.70 -0.25 5.68
CA ALA A 83 3.78 -0.15 4.71
C ALA A 83 3.33 -0.59 3.31
N THR A 84 2.55 -1.68 3.25
CA THR A 84 1.96 -2.17 2.00
C THR A 84 1.01 -1.14 1.40
N ALA A 85 0.09 -0.58 2.20
CA ALA A 85 -0.85 0.43 1.76
C ALA A 85 -0.15 1.71 1.27
N VAL A 86 0.90 2.16 1.94
CA VAL A 86 1.74 3.30 1.49
C VAL A 86 2.41 2.99 0.15
N GLY A 87 2.89 1.76 -0.04
CA GLY A 87 3.42 1.31 -1.33
C GLY A 87 2.38 1.32 -2.45
N GLU A 88 1.13 0.96 -2.16
CA GLU A 88 0.02 1.06 -3.13
C GLU A 88 -0.35 2.51 -3.44
N VAL A 89 -0.30 3.43 -2.46
CA VAL A 89 -0.46 4.87 -2.71
C VAL A 89 0.61 5.38 -3.67
N ALA A 90 1.87 4.98 -3.46
CA ALA A 90 2.98 5.36 -4.33
C ALA A 90 2.76 4.89 -5.78
N ARG A 91 2.32 3.63 -5.95
CA ARG A 91 2.00 3.07 -7.28
C ARG A 91 0.85 3.82 -7.95
N ALA A 92 -0.23 4.08 -7.22
CA ALA A 92 -1.37 4.84 -7.76
C ALA A 92 -0.94 6.24 -8.21
N ALA A 93 -0.13 6.95 -7.42
CA ALA A 93 0.39 8.27 -7.79
C ALA A 93 1.24 8.20 -9.08
N GLN A 94 2.11 7.19 -9.21
CA GLN A 94 2.92 6.98 -10.42
C GLN A 94 2.05 6.69 -11.66
N ASP A 95 1.02 5.85 -11.52
CA ASP A 95 0.11 5.50 -12.61
C ASP A 95 -0.68 6.73 -13.09
N PHE A 96 -1.19 7.55 -12.18
CA PHE A 96 -1.88 8.80 -12.55
C PHE A 96 -0.92 9.83 -13.16
N SER A 97 0.30 9.98 -12.63
CA SER A 97 1.33 10.81 -13.27
C SER A 97 1.65 10.36 -14.70
N ALA A 98 1.67 9.05 -14.96
CA ALA A 98 1.86 8.51 -16.30
C ALA A 98 0.68 8.85 -17.23
N GLN A 99 -0.56 8.76 -16.73
CA GLN A 99 -1.76 9.16 -17.48
C GLN A 99 -1.75 10.64 -17.84
N ILE A 100 -1.41 11.52 -16.89
CA ILE A 100 -1.27 12.96 -17.15
C ILE A 100 -0.25 13.20 -18.27
N ARG A 101 0.95 12.60 -18.18
CA ARG A 101 1.99 12.75 -19.20
C ARG A 101 1.53 12.25 -20.57
N PHE A 102 0.73 11.17 -20.61
CA PHE A 102 0.15 10.69 -21.85
C PHE A 102 -0.88 11.68 -22.43
N PHE A 103 -1.75 12.25 -21.59
CA PHE A 103 -2.67 13.30 -21.99
C PHE A 103 -1.94 14.53 -22.54
N GLU A 104 -0.89 15.00 -21.85
CA GLU A 104 -0.07 16.14 -22.27
C GLU A 104 0.60 15.90 -23.62
N ALA A 105 1.07 14.67 -23.87
CA ALA A 105 1.66 14.29 -25.15
C ALA A 105 0.64 14.31 -26.30
N MET A 106 -0.64 13.98 -26.03
CA MET A 106 -1.71 14.05 -27.01
C MET A 106 -2.29 15.47 -27.18
N ASN A 107 -2.25 16.27 -26.11
CA ASN A 107 -2.88 17.60 -26.04
C ASN A 107 -1.89 18.65 -25.52
N PRO A 108 -0.82 18.98 -26.26
CA PRO A 108 0.27 19.83 -25.77
C PRO A 108 -0.16 21.26 -25.43
N ASN A 109 -1.23 21.76 -26.04
CA ASN A 109 -1.77 23.09 -25.74
C ASN A 109 -2.45 23.17 -24.37
N ASP A 110 -2.85 22.03 -23.80
CA ASP A 110 -3.57 21.93 -22.54
C ASP A 110 -2.68 21.47 -21.38
N ALA A 111 -1.39 21.19 -21.61
CA ALA A 111 -0.47 20.67 -20.59
C ALA A 111 -0.31 21.60 -19.37
N ALA A 112 -0.47 22.91 -19.57
CA ALA A 112 -0.45 23.87 -18.48
C ALA A 112 -1.58 23.66 -17.45
N LYS A 113 -2.70 23.03 -17.86
CA LYS A 113 -3.88 22.80 -17.01
C LYS A 113 -3.69 21.62 -16.06
N THR A 114 -3.00 20.57 -16.49
CA THR A 114 -2.75 19.35 -15.70
C THR A 114 -1.50 19.42 -14.85
N LYS A 115 -0.60 20.37 -15.15
CA LYS A 115 0.64 20.57 -14.39
C LYS A 115 0.46 20.65 -12.86
N PRO A 116 -0.51 21.39 -12.30
CA PRO A 116 -0.72 21.40 -10.85
C PRO A 116 -1.02 20.02 -10.26
N ALA A 117 -1.75 19.18 -10.99
CA ALA A 117 -2.09 17.84 -10.55
C ALA A 117 -0.86 16.91 -10.60
N LEU A 118 -0.05 17.02 -11.66
CA LEU A 118 1.21 16.30 -11.79
C LEU A 118 2.17 16.64 -10.64
N ASP A 119 2.35 17.94 -10.36
CA ASP A 119 3.21 18.40 -9.27
C ASP A 119 2.73 17.82 -7.92
N LYS A 120 1.42 17.69 -7.72
CA LYS A 120 0.83 17.11 -6.49
C LYS A 120 0.99 15.58 -6.40
N PHE A 121 0.92 14.85 -7.50
CA PHE A 121 1.25 13.42 -7.50
C PHE A 121 2.74 13.18 -7.21
N ASP A 122 3.64 14.02 -7.72
CA ASP A 122 5.07 13.96 -7.41
C ASP A 122 5.33 14.24 -5.91
N GLU A 123 4.58 15.17 -5.30
CA GLU A 123 4.59 15.42 -3.84
C GLU A 123 4.13 14.19 -3.05
N VAL A 124 3.03 13.55 -3.45
CA VAL A 124 2.53 12.32 -2.83
C VAL A 124 3.59 11.21 -2.93
N GLU A 125 4.16 10.99 -4.11
CA GLU A 125 5.20 9.98 -4.31
C GLU A 125 6.40 10.25 -3.40
N LYS A 126 6.87 11.50 -3.34
CA LYS A 126 7.96 11.89 -2.45
C LYS A 126 7.62 11.60 -0.99
N ALA A 127 6.43 11.97 -0.54
CA ALA A 127 5.99 11.72 0.82
C ALA A 127 5.90 10.22 1.15
N THR A 128 5.53 9.36 0.20
CA THR A 128 5.57 7.89 0.42
C THR A 128 6.99 7.35 0.60
N ARG A 129 8.00 7.99 0.01
CA ARG A 129 9.42 7.60 0.19
C ARG A 129 9.99 8.07 1.53
N GLU A 130 9.48 9.19 2.03
CA GLU A 130 9.83 9.72 3.36
C GLU A 130 9.09 9.01 4.49
N PHE A 131 8.06 8.22 4.16
CA PHE A 131 7.36 7.37 5.11
C PHE A 131 8.31 6.30 5.64
N THR A 132 8.44 6.25 6.97
CA THR A 132 9.31 5.29 7.66
C THR A 132 8.48 4.44 8.60
N VAL A 133 8.70 3.13 8.55
CA VAL A 133 8.21 2.20 9.56
C VAL A 133 9.37 1.91 10.51
N PRO A 134 9.19 2.04 11.83
CA PRO A 134 10.22 1.65 12.79
C PRO A 134 10.63 0.20 12.55
N ASP A 135 11.94 -0.03 12.36
CA ASP A 135 12.49 -1.38 12.20
C ASP A 135 12.51 -2.08 13.56
N GLU A 136 11.37 -2.68 13.90
CA GLU A 136 11.30 -3.68 14.95
C GLU A 136 11.71 -5.00 14.31
N GLY A 137 13.02 -5.20 14.15
CA GLY A 137 13.58 -6.49 13.77
C GLY A 137 12.98 -7.63 14.62
N PRO A 138 13.02 -8.89 14.17
CA PRO A 138 12.78 -10.00 15.09
C PRO A 138 13.69 -9.77 16.32
N GLU A 139 13.14 -9.88 17.53
CA GLU A 139 13.99 -9.90 18.72
C GLU A 139 15.11 -10.91 18.43
N GLU A 140 16.37 -10.46 18.45
CA GLU A 140 17.53 -11.36 18.37
C GLU A 140 17.37 -12.37 19.49
N GLY A 141 16.91 -13.59 19.16
CA GLY A 141 16.59 -14.61 20.16
C GLY A 141 15.19 -15.23 20.09
N ALA A 142 14.36 -14.95 19.06
CA ALA A 142 13.30 -15.88 18.70
C ALA A 142 13.95 -17.17 18.13
N GLU A 143 14.53 -17.95 19.04
CA GLU A 143 15.09 -19.27 18.77
C GLU A 143 14.08 -20.05 17.94
N LEU A 144 14.50 -20.43 16.74
CA LEU A 144 13.93 -21.58 16.07
C LEU A 144 14.01 -22.73 17.08
N ALA A 145 12.91 -23.02 17.76
CA ALA A 145 12.80 -24.21 18.57
C ALA A 145 13.32 -25.36 17.68
N PRO A 146 14.38 -26.08 18.10
CA PRO A 146 14.88 -27.18 17.32
C PRO A 146 13.68 -28.11 17.09
N ALA A 147 13.44 -28.46 15.83
CA ALA A 147 12.42 -29.43 15.48
C ALA A 147 12.62 -30.64 16.39
N ASP A 148 11.61 -30.94 17.21
CA ASP A 148 11.60 -32.15 18.02
C ASP A 148 11.86 -33.33 17.07
N ASP A 149 13.09 -33.80 17.09
CA ASP A 149 13.51 -35.08 16.57
C ASP A 149 12.75 -36.12 17.39
N THR A 150 11.53 -36.39 16.96
CA THR A 150 10.74 -37.50 17.45
C THR A 150 11.46 -38.77 17.00
N GLY A 151 12.46 -39.14 17.81
CA GLY A 151 13.19 -40.38 17.73
C GLY A 151 12.20 -41.54 17.84
N LEU A 152 11.69 -41.96 16.68
CA LEU A 152 11.08 -43.26 16.49
C LEU A 152 12.19 -44.28 16.70
N ALA A 153 12.18 -44.87 17.90
CA ALA A 153 12.99 -46.05 18.20
C ALA A 153 12.70 -47.13 17.14
N PRO A 154 13.73 -47.84 16.64
CA PRO A 154 13.47 -49.02 15.83
C PRO A 154 12.91 -50.11 16.76
N ASP A 155 11.66 -50.49 16.56
CA ASP A 155 11.08 -51.69 17.16
C ASP A 155 11.91 -52.91 16.68
N GLU A 156 12.60 -53.55 17.62
CA GLU A 156 13.11 -54.91 17.43
C GLU A 156 11.93 -55.90 17.42
N ASP A 157 12.13 -56.98 16.66
CA ASP A 157 11.38 -58.24 16.67
C ASP A 157 10.07 -58.34 15.86
N VAL A 158 10.20 -58.61 14.55
CA VAL A 158 9.49 -59.75 13.95
C VAL A 158 10.35 -60.39 12.85
N ASP A 159 10.97 -61.53 13.14
CA ASP A 159 11.40 -62.52 12.14
C ASP A 159 10.18 -63.37 11.75
N PRO A 160 9.85 -63.50 10.45
CA PRO A 160 9.38 -64.80 9.99
C PRO A 160 9.90 -65.14 8.59
N MET A 161 10.85 -66.09 8.55
CA MET A 161 11.01 -67.11 7.51
C MET A 161 11.13 -66.64 6.05
N LEU A 162 12.37 -66.48 5.58
CA LEU A 162 12.83 -66.82 4.22
C LEU A 162 14.26 -67.37 4.38
N MET A 163 14.50 -68.69 4.38
CA MET A 163 14.69 -69.54 3.19
C MET A 163 15.61 -68.92 2.15
#